data_AF-A0A0N0DB30-F1
#
_entry.id   AF-A0A0N0DB30-F1
#
_cell.length_a   1.000
_cell.length_b   1.000
_cell.length_c   1.000
_cell.angle_alpha   90.00
_cell.angle_beta   90.00
_cell.angle_gamma   90.00
#
_symmetry.space_group_name_H-M   'P 1'
#
loop_
_entity.id
_entity.type
_entity.pdbx_description
1 polymer ?
#
loop_
_entity_poly.entity_id
_entity_poly.type
_entity_poly.pdbx_seq_one_letter_code
_entity_poly.pdbx_strand_id
1 'polypeptide(L)'
;MVVINLAYSAPINPSDASPVLTEAQVWKGLQRKVRKAQEFVAPILNCEVLNEEETETGTKVTRQVTFDKDARGDADAVVKEIVHEFVPTRVDFRQPDGSNIFNIVSNDEDGNLLMTYAFEWRHPELDADSDKLKEQRQKYSKMAKIAVHGSIDAIRQLVKDGEI
;
A
#
# COMPACT_ATOMS: atom_id res chain seq x y z
N MET A 1 -5.44 -23.20 5.11
CA MET A 1 -4.82 -21.92 5.49
C MET A 1 -5.85 -20.82 5.30
N VAL A 2 -6.08 -20.00 6.31
CA VAL A 2 -7.01 -18.86 6.19
C VAL A 2 -6.32 -17.73 5.43
N VAL A 3 -7.07 -17.08 4.53
CA VAL A 3 -6.64 -15.87 3.83
C VAL A 3 -7.66 -14.78 4.10
N ILE A 4 -7.20 -13.65 4.62
CA ILE A 4 -8.05 -12.48 4.80
C ILE A 4 -7.92 -11.59 3.57
N ASN A 5 -8.95 -11.61 2.73
CA ASN A 5 -9.06 -10.73 1.56
C ASN A 5 -9.90 -9.50 1.89
N LEU A 6 -9.34 -8.32 1.66
CA LEU A 6 -9.98 -7.04 1.92
C LEU A 6 -9.60 -6.01 0.87
N ALA A 7 -10.53 -5.12 0.53
CA ALA A 7 -10.24 -3.95 -0.28
C ALA A 7 -10.92 -2.72 0.32
N TYR A 8 -10.29 -1.56 0.17
CA TYR A 8 -10.87 -0.28 0.54
C TYR A 8 -10.50 0.77 -0.52
N SER A 9 -11.48 1.59 -0.89
CA SER A 9 -11.34 2.65 -1.87
C SER A 9 -11.71 4.00 -1.26
N ALA A 10 -11.03 5.06 -1.67
CA ALA A 10 -11.41 6.44 -1.34
C ALA A 10 -11.15 7.38 -2.52
N PRO A 11 -11.93 8.46 -2.64
CA PRO A 11 -11.64 9.52 -3.60
C PRO A 11 -10.31 10.19 -3.27
N ILE A 12 -9.47 10.38 -4.30
CA ILE A 12 -8.21 11.10 -4.18
C ILE A 12 -8.45 12.60 -4.07
N ASN A 13 -9.49 13.11 -4.74
CA ASN A 13 -9.85 14.53 -4.77
C ASN A 13 -11.29 14.75 -4.29
N PRO A 14 -11.60 14.56 -2.99
CA PRO A 14 -12.89 15.01 -2.46
C PRO A 14 -13.04 16.53 -2.61
N SER A 15 -14.27 17.04 -2.56
CA SER A 15 -14.61 18.42 -2.92
C SER A 15 -13.85 19.50 -2.12
N ASP A 16 -13.35 19.18 -0.94
CA ASP A 16 -12.61 20.04 -0.03
C ASP A 16 -11.08 19.84 -0.08
N ALA A 17 -10.58 18.91 -0.90
CA ALA A 17 -9.15 18.64 -1.00
C ALA A 17 -8.40 19.73 -1.78
N SER A 18 -7.26 20.15 -1.24
CA SER A 18 -6.34 21.07 -1.91
C SER A 18 -4.86 20.73 -1.60
N PRO A 19 -3.96 20.70 -2.60
CA PRO A 19 -4.27 20.84 -4.03
C PRO A 19 -5.02 19.62 -4.59
N VAL A 20 -5.70 19.84 -5.72
CA VAL A 20 -6.23 18.75 -6.55
C VAL A 20 -5.05 18.00 -7.17
N LEU A 21 -4.99 16.70 -6.94
CA LEU A 21 -3.92 15.84 -7.45
C LEU A 21 -4.24 15.33 -8.84
N THR A 22 -3.26 15.38 -9.73
CA THR A 22 -3.29 14.75 -11.06
C THR A 22 -2.87 13.28 -10.98
N GLU A 23 -3.27 12.46 -11.96
CA GLU A 23 -2.85 11.04 -12.04
C GLU A 23 -1.32 10.91 -12.03
N ALA A 24 -0.61 11.77 -12.77
CA ALA A 24 0.84 11.76 -12.81
C ALA A 24 1.49 12.04 -11.43
N GLN A 25 0.92 12.96 -10.64
CA GLN A 25 1.39 13.23 -9.27
C GLN A 25 1.11 12.06 -8.34
N VAL A 26 -0.08 11.46 -8.44
CA VAL A 26 -0.44 10.27 -7.66
C VAL A 26 0.51 9.12 -8.00
N TRP A 27 0.81 8.91 -9.28
CA TRP A 27 1.73 7.88 -9.72
C TRP A 27 3.15 8.09 -9.18
N LYS A 28 3.71 9.30 -9.29
CA LYS A 28 4.99 9.64 -8.64
C LYS A 28 4.96 9.38 -7.13
N GLY A 29 3.84 9.68 -6.50
CA GLY A 29 3.58 9.38 -5.09
C GLY A 29 3.68 7.89 -4.77
N LEU A 30 3.05 7.03 -5.57
CA LEU A 30 3.16 5.57 -5.42
C LEU A 30 4.59 5.08 -5.67
N GLN A 31 5.27 5.58 -6.71
CA GLN A 31 6.68 5.25 -6.98
C GLN A 31 7.58 5.64 -5.79
N ARG A 32 7.33 6.80 -5.17
CA ARG A 32 8.04 7.21 -3.96
C ARG A 32 7.71 6.30 -2.78
N LYS A 33 6.46 5.91 -2.59
CA LYS A 33 6.06 4.93 -1.57
C LYS A 33 6.73 3.57 -1.76
N VAL A 34 6.96 3.14 -3.00
CA VAL A 34 7.71 1.91 -3.30
C VAL A 34 9.16 2.00 -2.80
N ARG A 35 9.77 3.18 -2.84
CA ARG A 35 11.21 3.37 -2.54
C ARG A 35 11.46 3.92 -1.13
N LYS A 36 10.49 4.62 -0.55
CA LYS A 36 10.56 5.30 0.76
C LYS A 36 9.30 5.02 1.60
N ALA A 37 9.00 3.74 1.82
CA ALA A 37 7.74 3.32 2.44
C ALA A 37 7.47 3.92 3.84
N GLN A 38 8.53 4.23 4.60
CA GLN A 38 8.47 4.87 5.91
C GLN A 38 7.79 6.24 5.90
N GLU A 39 7.79 6.95 4.77
CA GLU A 39 7.13 8.25 4.63
C GLU A 39 5.59 8.12 4.51
N PHE A 40 5.09 6.91 4.26
CA PHE A 40 3.66 6.65 3.98
C PHE A 40 3.02 5.69 5.00
N VAL A 41 3.82 4.87 5.65
CA VAL A 41 3.36 3.79 6.54
C VAL A 41 4.13 3.90 7.85
N ALA A 42 3.52 4.52 8.86
CA ALA A 42 4.17 4.83 10.13
C ALA A 42 4.85 3.63 10.83
N PRO A 43 4.31 2.38 10.75
CA PRO A 43 5.01 1.21 11.25
C PRO A 43 6.32 0.81 10.53
N ILE A 44 6.62 1.36 9.35
CA ILE A 44 7.86 1.08 8.63
C ILE A 44 8.92 2.07 9.08
N LEU A 45 10.00 1.56 9.67
CA LEU A 45 11.13 2.34 10.16
C LEU A 45 12.18 2.59 9.07
N ASN A 46 12.34 1.65 8.14
CA ASN A 46 13.31 1.78 7.05
C ASN A 46 12.85 1.06 5.78
N CYS A 47 13.27 1.56 4.63
CA CYS A 47 13.05 0.96 3.32
C CYS A 47 14.33 1.07 2.49
N GLU A 48 14.91 -0.08 2.16
CA GLU A 48 16.13 -0.18 1.36
C GLU A 48 15.81 -0.84 0.02
N VAL A 49 16.12 -0.16 -1.08
CA VAL A 49 16.00 -0.74 -2.42
C VAL A 49 17.23 -1.60 -2.70
N LEU A 50 17.02 -2.88 -2.94
CA LEU A 50 18.09 -3.85 -3.18
C LEU A 50 18.39 -4.02 -4.67
N ASN A 51 17.36 -3.94 -5.52
CA ASN A 51 17.49 -4.07 -6.96
C ASN A 51 16.32 -3.40 -7.69
N GLU A 52 16.56 -2.89 -8.89
CA GLU A 52 15.54 -2.39 -9.81
C GLU A 52 15.81 -2.96 -11.20
N GLU A 53 14.75 -3.46 -11.84
CA GLU A 53 14.81 -4.02 -13.19
C GLU A 53 13.66 -3.44 -14.02
N GLU A 54 13.96 -2.95 -15.21
CA GLU A 54 12.92 -2.54 -16.16
C GLU A 54 12.16 -3.77 -16.68
N THR A 55 10.85 -3.60 -16.85
CA THR A 55 9.92 -4.61 -17.35
C THR A 55 9.01 -3.99 -18.40
N GLU A 56 8.19 -4.82 -19.06
CA GLU A 56 7.25 -4.34 -20.08
C GLU A 56 6.22 -3.34 -19.53
N THR A 57 5.85 -3.43 -18.24
CA THR A 57 4.79 -2.61 -17.64
C THR A 57 5.29 -1.48 -16.74
N GLY A 58 6.60 -1.37 -16.53
CA GLY A 58 7.23 -0.46 -15.58
C GLY A 58 8.45 -1.09 -14.92
N THR A 59 8.75 -0.73 -13.68
CA THR A 59 9.90 -1.28 -12.94
C THR A 59 9.49 -2.40 -11.98
N LYS A 60 10.29 -3.46 -11.91
CA LYS A 60 10.27 -4.45 -10.82
C LYS A 60 11.29 -4.01 -9.77
N VAL A 61 10.82 -3.68 -8.57
CA VAL A 61 11.65 -3.23 -7.45
C VAL A 61 11.73 -4.36 -6.41
N THR A 62 12.94 -4.82 -6.11
CA THR A 62 13.19 -5.67 -4.95
C THR A 62 13.65 -4.77 -3.80
N ARG A 63 12.92 -4.79 -2.68
CA ARG A 63 13.21 -3.94 -1.53
C ARG A 63 13.22 -4.74 -0.23
N GLN A 64 13.85 -4.19 0.78
CA GLN A 64 13.79 -4.67 2.15
C GLN A 64 13.17 -3.58 3.02
N VAL A 65 12.09 -3.92 3.72
CA VAL A 65 11.43 -3.03 4.67
C VAL A 65 11.65 -3.51 6.09
N THR A 66 11.98 -2.59 6.98
CA THR A 66 12.09 -2.85 8.42
C THR A 66 10.89 -2.23 9.10
N PHE A 67 10.09 -3.06 9.75
CA PHE A 67 8.96 -2.66 10.57
C PHE A 67 9.38 -2.45 12.03
N ASP A 68 8.60 -1.64 12.75
CA ASP A 68 8.60 -1.63 14.19
C ASP A 68 8.24 -3.03 14.72
N LYS A 69 8.99 -3.52 15.71
CA LYS A 69 8.79 -4.84 16.31
C LYS A 69 7.38 -4.95 16.91
N ASP A 70 6.88 -3.87 17.50
CA ASP A 70 5.56 -3.86 18.13
C ASP A 70 4.43 -3.93 17.09
N ALA A 71 4.70 -3.55 15.84
CA ALA A 71 3.73 -3.56 14.76
C ALA A 71 3.52 -4.94 14.11
N ARG A 72 4.52 -5.83 14.19
CA ARG A 72 4.48 -7.17 13.58
C ARG A 72 4.33 -8.31 14.58
N GLY A 73 4.41 -8.05 15.88
CA GLY A 73 4.30 -9.08 16.91
C GLY A 73 5.45 -10.09 16.77
N ASP A 74 5.11 -11.38 16.66
CA ASP A 74 6.11 -12.45 16.56
C ASP A 74 6.68 -12.64 15.14
N ALA A 75 6.18 -11.92 14.13
CA ALA A 75 6.69 -12.02 12.76
C ALA A 75 7.99 -11.23 12.57
N ASP A 76 8.79 -11.65 11.58
CA ASP A 76 10.05 -10.98 11.25
C ASP A 76 9.85 -9.48 11.01
N ALA A 77 10.61 -8.68 11.75
CA ALA A 77 10.61 -7.22 11.61
C ALA A 77 11.20 -6.78 10.27
N VAL A 78 11.99 -7.62 9.60
CA VAL A 78 12.60 -7.32 8.30
C VAL A 78 11.94 -8.19 7.23
N VAL A 79 11.33 -7.56 6.23
CA VAL A 79 10.61 -8.25 5.16
C VAL A 79 11.20 -7.84 3.82
N LYS A 80 11.59 -8.84 3.01
CA LYS A 80 12.00 -8.64 1.63
C LYS A 80 10.78 -8.72 0.72
N GLU A 81 10.46 -7.63 0.04
CA GLU A 81 9.32 -7.54 -0.86
C GLU A 81 9.77 -7.44 -2.32
N ILE A 82 8.99 -8.05 -3.21
CA ILE A 82 9.11 -7.82 -4.66
C ILE A 82 7.90 -6.99 -5.08
N VAL A 83 8.16 -5.83 -5.65
CA VAL A 83 7.14 -4.87 -6.08
C VAL A 83 7.14 -4.77 -7.59
N HIS A 84 5.99 -4.93 -8.24
CA HIS A 84 5.86 -4.74 -9.68
C HIS A 84 5.06 -3.48 -9.95
N GLU A 85 5.62 -2.58 -10.75
CA GLU A 85 4.92 -1.40 -11.24
C GLU A 85 4.18 -1.70 -12.55
N PHE A 86 2.94 -1.22 -12.64
CA PHE A 86 2.09 -1.21 -13.82
C PHE A 86 1.71 0.24 -14.10
N VAL A 87 2.59 0.96 -14.78
CA VAL A 87 2.49 2.40 -15.01
C VAL A 87 1.22 2.73 -15.82
N PRO A 88 0.46 3.78 -15.47
CA PRO A 88 0.58 4.66 -14.30
C PRO A 88 -0.37 4.30 -13.15
N THR A 89 -0.95 3.10 -13.15
CA THR A 89 -2.19 2.83 -12.40
C THR A 89 -2.00 1.94 -11.18
N ARG A 90 -0.96 1.12 -11.10
CA ARG A 90 -0.91 0.09 -10.06
C ARG A 90 0.51 -0.29 -9.63
N VAL A 91 0.66 -0.59 -8.35
CA VAL A 91 1.83 -1.31 -7.81
C VAL A 91 1.39 -2.54 -7.03
N ASP A 92 2.09 -3.66 -7.28
CA ASP A 92 1.80 -4.97 -6.69
C ASP A 92 2.96 -5.39 -5.78
N PHE A 93 2.74 -5.37 -4.46
CA PHE A 93 3.69 -5.86 -3.46
C PHE A 93 3.47 -7.35 -3.19
N ARG A 94 4.56 -8.12 -3.25
CA ARG A 94 4.60 -9.55 -2.96
C ARG A 94 5.50 -9.80 -1.76
N GLN A 95 4.97 -10.41 -0.71
CA GLN A 95 5.71 -10.76 0.51
C GLN A 95 6.13 -12.24 0.51
N PRO A 96 7.19 -12.64 1.25
CA PRO A 96 7.71 -14.01 1.25
C PRO A 96 6.74 -15.04 1.82
N ASP A 97 5.82 -14.63 2.69
CA ASP A 97 4.76 -15.47 3.27
C ASP A 97 3.63 -15.77 2.25
N GLY A 98 3.70 -15.20 1.04
CA GLY A 98 2.69 -15.30 0.01
C GLY A 98 1.58 -14.24 0.10
N SER A 99 1.67 -13.31 1.06
CA SER A 99 0.76 -12.18 1.15
C SER A 99 0.96 -11.20 0.00
N ASN A 100 -0.15 -10.65 -0.50
CA ASN A 100 -0.15 -9.73 -1.63
C ASN A 100 -0.86 -8.43 -1.26
N ILE A 101 -0.30 -7.30 -1.70
CA ILE A 101 -0.90 -5.98 -1.52
C ILE A 101 -0.89 -5.27 -2.87
N PHE A 102 -2.03 -4.71 -3.25
CA PHE A 102 -2.22 -3.98 -4.49
C PHE A 102 -2.58 -2.55 -4.15
N ASN A 103 -1.91 -1.58 -4.75
CA ASN A 103 -2.27 -0.16 -4.64
C ASN A 103 -2.63 0.32 -6.04
N ILE A 104 -3.89 0.67 -6.24
CA ILE A 104 -4.51 0.90 -7.55
C ILE A 104 -5.06 2.31 -7.59
N VAL A 105 -4.78 3.02 -8.68
CA VAL A 105 -5.41 4.27 -9.07
C VAL A 105 -6.39 3.95 -10.19
N SER A 106 -7.64 4.34 -10.02
CA SER A 106 -8.70 4.13 -11.01
C SER A 106 -9.57 5.38 -11.14
N ASN A 107 -10.50 5.37 -12.10
CA ASN A 107 -11.51 6.41 -12.25
C ASN A 107 -12.89 5.86 -11.84
N ASP A 108 -13.73 6.69 -11.24
CA ASP A 108 -15.16 6.40 -11.11
C ASP A 108 -15.93 6.74 -12.41
N GLU A 109 -17.26 6.61 -12.37
CA GLU A 109 -18.13 6.88 -13.51
C GLU A 109 -18.11 8.34 -14.01
N ASP A 110 -17.73 9.26 -13.13
CA ASP A 110 -17.62 10.70 -13.40
C ASP A 110 -16.19 11.12 -13.80
N GLY A 111 -15.25 10.18 -13.83
CA GLY A 111 -13.84 10.44 -14.14
C GLY A 111 -13.02 10.95 -12.95
N ASN A 112 -13.51 10.83 -11.71
CA ASN A 112 -12.72 11.20 -10.53
C ASN A 112 -11.74 10.09 -10.16
N LEU A 113 -10.54 10.50 -9.75
CA LEU A 113 -9.50 9.57 -9.30
C LEU A 113 -9.87 8.91 -7.96
N LEU A 114 -9.77 7.59 -7.91
CA LEU A 114 -9.91 6.75 -6.72
C LEU A 114 -8.59 6.06 -6.39
N MET A 115 -8.24 6.01 -5.11
CA MET A 115 -7.17 5.15 -4.60
C MET A 115 -7.80 3.92 -3.96
N THR A 116 -7.41 2.73 -4.41
CA THR A 116 -7.89 1.45 -3.90
C THR A 116 -6.73 0.60 -3.43
N TYR A 117 -6.74 0.20 -2.15
CA TYR A 117 -5.83 -0.81 -1.64
C TYR A 117 -6.57 -2.13 -1.49
N ALA A 118 -6.03 -3.18 -2.09
CA ALA A 118 -6.50 -4.55 -1.92
C ALA A 118 -5.41 -5.40 -1.28
N PHE A 119 -5.82 -6.30 -0.39
CA PHE A 119 -4.94 -7.09 0.46
C PHE A 119 -5.36 -8.54 0.42
N GLU A 120 -4.36 -9.41 0.40
CA GLU A 120 -4.50 -10.84 0.63
C GLU A 120 -3.50 -11.25 1.72
N TRP A 121 -3.93 -11.28 2.98
CA TRP A 121 -3.04 -11.67 4.09
C TRP A 121 -3.17 -13.14 4.44
N ARG A 122 -2.03 -13.83 4.58
CA ARG A 122 -1.96 -15.25 4.95
C ARG A 122 -1.94 -15.39 6.47
N HIS A 123 -2.86 -16.21 6.99
CA HIS A 123 -2.96 -16.55 8.41
C HIS A 123 -3.11 -18.07 8.59
N PRO A 124 -2.01 -18.84 8.48
CA PRO A 124 -2.04 -20.29 8.71
C PRO A 124 -2.40 -20.68 10.14
N GLU A 125 -2.22 -19.76 11.10
CA GLU A 125 -2.50 -19.93 12.53
C GLU A 125 -3.97 -19.72 12.93
N LEU A 126 -4.80 -19.20 12.02
CA LEU A 126 -6.21 -18.91 12.31
C LEU A 126 -7.13 -20.02 11.78
N ASP A 127 -8.20 -20.25 12.54
CA ASP A 127 -9.33 -21.11 12.13
C ASP A 127 -10.44 -20.29 11.48
N ALA A 128 -11.04 -20.84 10.42
CA ALA A 128 -12.02 -20.16 9.56
C ALA A 128 -13.30 -19.72 10.30
N ASP A 129 -13.68 -20.42 11.36
CA ASP A 129 -14.91 -20.15 12.11
C ASP A 129 -14.66 -19.50 13.49
N SER A 130 -13.43 -19.03 13.73
CA SER A 130 -13.06 -18.43 15.01
C SER A 130 -13.51 -16.98 15.14
N ASP A 131 -13.88 -16.56 16.35
CA ASP A 131 -14.13 -15.13 16.65
C ASP A 131 -12.86 -14.28 16.46
N LYS A 132 -11.68 -14.88 16.66
CA LYS A 132 -10.38 -14.26 16.35
C LYS A 132 -10.28 -13.84 14.88
N LEU A 133 -10.80 -14.63 13.93
CA LEU A 133 -10.80 -14.24 12.52
C LEU A 133 -11.68 -13.01 12.27
N LYS A 134 -12.84 -12.92 12.91
CA LYS A 134 -13.74 -11.77 12.78
C LYS A 134 -13.09 -10.50 13.33
N GLU A 135 -12.48 -10.59 14.51
CA GLU A 135 -11.74 -9.48 15.14
C GLU A 135 -10.58 -9.02 14.26
N GLN A 136 -9.78 -9.97 13.73
CA GLN A 136 -8.66 -9.67 12.85
C GLN A 136 -9.12 -8.98 11.56
N ARG A 137 -10.20 -9.47 10.94
CA ARG A 137 -10.78 -8.86 9.74
C ARG A 137 -11.25 -7.42 10.00
N GLN A 138 -11.85 -7.15 11.16
CA GLN A 138 -12.26 -5.79 11.53
C GLN A 138 -11.06 -4.86 11.75
N LYS A 139 -10.01 -5.34 12.44
CA LYS A 139 -8.75 -4.60 12.62
C LYS A 139 -8.15 -4.24 11.27
N TYR A 140 -8.08 -5.20 10.35
CA TYR A 140 -7.54 -5.02 9.02
C TYR A 140 -8.38 -4.11 8.13
N SER A 141 -9.70 -4.14 8.24
CA SER A 141 -10.56 -3.19 7.53
C SER A 141 -10.28 -1.73 7.95
N LYS A 142 -10.09 -1.49 9.25
CA LYS A 142 -9.69 -0.17 9.77
C LYS A 142 -8.31 0.23 9.26
N MET A 143 -7.36 -0.70 9.26
CA MET A 143 -6.00 -0.46 8.78
C MET A 143 -5.96 -0.15 7.27
N ALA A 144 -6.75 -0.87 6.45
CA ALA A 144 -6.87 -0.58 5.03
C ALA A 144 -7.37 0.85 4.77
N LYS A 145 -8.40 1.28 5.52
CA LYS A 145 -8.91 2.66 5.47
C LYS A 145 -7.84 3.68 5.83
N ILE A 146 -7.11 3.47 6.93
CA ILE A 146 -6.04 4.36 7.38
C ILE A 146 -4.92 4.43 6.33
N ALA A 147 -4.52 3.29 5.77
CA ALA A 147 -3.45 3.21 4.80
C ALA A 147 -3.78 3.97 3.50
N VAL A 148 -5.01 3.87 3.00
CA VAL A 148 -5.46 4.59 1.80
C VAL A 148 -5.44 6.09 2.05
N HIS A 149 -6.12 6.57 3.10
CA HIS A 149 -6.18 8.01 3.40
C HIS A 149 -4.80 8.59 3.71
N GLY A 150 -4.01 7.93 4.56
CA GLY A 150 -2.67 8.39 4.89
C GLY A 150 -1.74 8.45 3.66
N SER A 151 -1.90 7.54 2.69
CA SER A 151 -1.14 7.62 1.45
C SER A 151 -1.57 8.80 0.59
N ILE A 152 -2.87 9.04 0.43
CA ILE A 152 -3.39 10.20 -0.31
C ILE A 152 -2.86 11.50 0.33
N ASP A 153 -2.90 11.60 1.65
CA ASP A 153 -2.45 12.78 2.38
C ASP A 153 -0.94 13.00 2.26
N ALA A 154 -0.14 11.93 2.35
CA ALA A 154 1.31 12.00 2.15
C ALA A 154 1.65 12.47 0.72
N ILE A 155 1.01 11.91 -0.31
CA ILE A 155 1.20 12.35 -1.70
C ILE A 155 0.84 13.82 -1.84
N ARG A 156 -0.29 14.24 -1.26
CA ARG A 156 -0.73 15.62 -1.32
C ARG A 156 0.24 16.57 -0.65
N GLN A 157 0.79 16.16 0.49
CA GLN A 157 1.79 16.93 1.21
C GLN A 157 3.08 17.06 0.39
N LEU A 158 3.56 15.97 -0.22
CA LEU A 158 4.73 15.99 -1.10
C LEU A 158 4.54 16.94 -2.32
N VAL A 159 3.33 17.00 -2.89
CA VAL A 159 3.02 17.99 -3.95
C VAL A 159 3.08 19.42 -3.40
N LYS A 160 2.52 19.68 -2.21
CA LYS A 160 2.57 21.02 -1.58
C LYS A 160 4.00 21.46 -1.31
N ASP A 161 4.85 20.53 -0.90
CA ASP A 161 6.25 20.77 -0.57
C ASP A 161 7.15 20.86 -1.81
N GLY A 162 6.60 20.60 -3.01
CA GLY A 162 7.34 20.65 -4.28
C GLY A 162 8.29 19.46 -4.48
N GLU A 163 8.09 18.36 -3.75
CA GLU A 163 8.91 17.16 -3.82
C GLU A 163 8.49 16.20 -4.96
N ILE A 164 7.29 16.35 -5.52
CA ILE A 164 6.78 15.59 -6.68
C ILE A 164 5.93 16.43 -7.64
#